data_AF-A0A656H8G4-F1
#
_entry.id   AF-A0A656H8G4-F1
#
_cell.length_a   1.000
_cell.length_b   1.000
_cell.length_c   1.000
_cell.angle_alpha   90.00
_cell.angle_beta   90.00
_cell.angle_gamma   90.00
#
_symmetry.space_group_name_H-M   'P 1'
#
loop_
_entity.id
_entity.type
_entity.pdbx_description
1 polymer ?
#
loop_
_entity_poly.entity_id
_entity_poly.type
_entity_poly.pdbx_seq_one_letter_code
_entity_poly.pdbx_strand_id
1 'polypeptide(L)'
;MITTEQEKQVSGTMELLSAYIAKPPWEEWMVEVFSDAIAYAAEMLELSGDEVLDYLEEEPQGQMAHSHVFEHFVTTETNEDGESVLQEFMRARVQQEEKSFACQYLEALSQSRLGLWEVVGKTGQSVDVRQLGSAEPAVRVSLDAGKIPANICIASRVLDLPGDEHVFSFGMLPIERSEAEDIIAYLEQVRGEMLEAAQGEDGQAYDAEDIEAAIEEELGDLMFQETLTAWVGQGFET
;
A
#
# COMPACT_ATOMS: atom_id res chain seq x y z
N MET A 1 -5.31 17.24 -10.30
CA MET A 1 -5.38 17.67 -8.89
C MET A 1 -6.85 17.74 -8.59
N ILE A 2 -7.30 16.87 -7.69
CA ILE A 2 -8.70 16.78 -7.36
C ILE A 2 -9.18 18.10 -6.74
N THR A 3 -10.42 18.46 -7.01
CA THR A 3 -11.03 19.69 -6.50
C THR A 3 -11.32 19.57 -5.00
N THR A 4 -11.45 20.70 -4.30
CA THR A 4 -11.82 20.71 -2.87
C THR A 4 -13.13 19.98 -2.56
N GLU A 5 -14.08 19.98 -3.49
CA GLU A 5 -15.33 19.22 -3.33
C GLU A 5 -15.09 17.71 -3.45
N GLN A 6 -14.21 17.29 -4.36
CA GLN A 6 -13.79 15.90 -4.49
C GLN A 6 -12.99 15.43 -3.27
N GLU A 7 -12.06 16.25 -2.76
CA GLU A 7 -11.34 15.99 -1.50
C GLU A 7 -12.32 15.75 -0.35
N LYS A 8 -13.33 16.61 -0.22
CA LYS A 8 -14.35 16.47 0.83
C LYS A 8 -15.19 15.19 0.69
N GLN A 9 -15.52 14.79 -0.54
CA GLN A 9 -16.20 13.52 -0.79
C GLN A 9 -15.33 12.34 -0.38
N VAL A 10 -14.06 12.33 -0.78
CA VAL A 10 -13.10 11.28 -0.39
C VAL A 10 -12.96 11.22 1.12
N SER A 11 -12.66 12.35 1.79
CA SER A 11 -12.53 12.38 3.25
C SER A 11 -13.78 11.87 3.97
N GLY A 12 -14.97 12.31 3.56
CA GLY A 12 -16.22 11.85 4.17
C GLY A 12 -16.45 10.35 4.01
N THR A 13 -16.12 9.79 2.84
CA THR A 13 -16.24 8.34 2.61
C THR A 13 -15.18 7.54 3.36
N MET A 14 -13.95 8.06 3.48
CA MET A 14 -12.90 7.42 4.28
C MET A 14 -13.24 7.40 5.77
N GLU A 15 -13.87 8.46 6.30
CA GLU A 15 -14.41 8.48 7.66
C GLU A 15 -15.49 7.41 7.86
N LEU A 16 -16.36 7.21 6.87
CA LEU A 16 -17.38 6.17 6.91
C LEU A 16 -16.77 4.76 6.86
N LEU A 17 -15.72 4.56 6.07
CA LEU A 17 -14.97 3.29 6.00
C LEU A 17 -14.29 2.99 7.33
N SER A 18 -13.59 3.97 7.92
CA SER A 18 -12.99 3.84 9.25
C SER A 18 -14.03 3.49 10.32
N ALA A 19 -15.19 4.18 10.32
CA ALA A 19 -16.27 3.88 11.25
C ALA A 19 -16.97 2.53 11.00
N TYR A 20 -16.83 1.98 9.79
CA TYR A 20 -17.30 0.63 9.46
C TYR A 20 -16.33 -0.44 9.98
N ILE A 21 -15.02 -0.21 9.84
CA ILE A 21 -13.95 -1.09 10.34
C ILE A 21 -13.87 -1.10 11.87
N ALA A 22 -14.22 0.00 12.54
CA ALA A 22 -14.28 0.08 14.00
C ALA A 22 -15.44 -0.74 14.63
N LYS A 23 -15.86 -1.84 14.00
CA LYS A 23 -16.89 -2.76 14.45
C LYS A 23 -16.47 -4.19 14.13
N PRO A 24 -16.88 -5.18 14.95
CA PRO A 24 -16.61 -6.59 14.65
C PRO A 24 -17.20 -7.04 13.29
N PRO A 25 -16.51 -7.94 12.57
CA PRO A 25 -15.23 -8.58 12.96
C PRO A 25 -13.98 -7.72 12.64
N TRP A 26 -14.13 -6.66 11.86
CA TRP A 26 -13.02 -5.90 11.27
C TRP A 26 -12.10 -5.22 12.28
N GLU A 27 -12.64 -4.75 13.40
CA GLU A 27 -11.85 -4.10 14.44
C GLU A 27 -10.79 -5.04 15.01
N GLU A 28 -11.16 -6.30 15.27
CA GLU A 28 -10.26 -7.31 15.82
C GLU A 28 -9.18 -7.67 14.80
N TRP A 29 -9.55 -7.89 13.55
CA TRP A 29 -8.60 -8.22 12.47
C TRP A 29 -7.64 -7.07 12.15
N MET A 30 -8.11 -5.82 12.16
CA MET A 30 -7.23 -4.67 11.95
C MET A 30 -6.18 -4.57 13.06
N VAL A 31 -6.54 -4.88 14.31
CA VAL A 31 -5.59 -4.93 15.44
C VAL A 31 -4.58 -6.05 15.26
N GLU A 32 -5.00 -7.22 14.77
CA GLU A 32 -4.10 -8.34 14.46
C GLU A 32 -3.11 -7.95 13.35
N VAL A 33 -3.59 -7.47 12.20
CA VAL A 33 -2.74 -7.04 11.07
C VAL A 33 -1.76 -5.95 11.49
N PHE A 34 -2.19 -4.98 12.29
CA PHE A 34 -1.28 -3.96 12.81
C PHE A 34 -0.23 -4.57 13.74
N SER A 35 -0.64 -5.44 14.67
CA SER A 35 0.28 -6.08 15.61
C SER A 35 1.30 -6.96 14.92
N ASP A 36 0.88 -7.71 13.90
CA ASP A 36 1.74 -8.58 13.11
C ASP A 36 2.75 -7.76 12.29
N ALA A 37 2.31 -6.63 11.72
CA ALA A 37 3.22 -5.72 11.01
C ALA A 37 4.28 -5.12 11.94
N ILE A 38 3.92 -4.77 13.18
CA ILE A 38 4.89 -4.31 14.20
C ILE A 38 5.83 -5.42 14.62
N ALA A 39 5.31 -6.63 14.86
CA ALA A 39 6.11 -7.78 15.26
C ALA A 39 7.13 -8.14 14.17
N TYR A 40 6.70 -8.12 12.91
CA TYR A 40 7.57 -8.33 11.76
C TYR A 40 8.69 -7.29 11.69
N ALA A 41 8.35 -6.01 11.73
CA ALA A 41 9.35 -4.94 11.68
C ALA A 41 10.33 -5.03 12.86
N ALA A 42 9.85 -5.34 14.06
CA ALA A 42 10.69 -5.54 15.23
C ALA A 42 11.67 -6.71 15.05
N GLU A 43 11.19 -7.85 14.55
CA GLU A 43 12.04 -9.02 14.27
C GLU A 43 13.12 -8.70 13.25
N MET A 44 12.75 -8.09 12.12
CA MET A 44 13.68 -7.80 11.02
C MET A 44 14.72 -6.73 11.37
N LEU A 45 14.37 -5.78 12.22
CA LEU A 45 15.26 -4.71 12.68
C LEU A 45 16.05 -5.08 13.95
N GLU A 46 15.88 -6.30 14.47
CA GLU A 46 16.42 -6.73 15.76
C GLU A 46 16.04 -5.81 16.94
N LEU A 47 14.84 -5.22 16.88
CA LEU A 47 14.26 -4.36 17.91
C LEU A 47 13.22 -5.12 18.75
N SER A 48 12.85 -4.56 19.90
CA SER A 48 11.64 -4.97 20.61
C SER A 48 10.40 -4.31 20.02
N GLY A 49 9.23 -4.96 20.16
CA GLY A 49 7.96 -4.37 19.76
C GLY A 49 7.68 -3.03 20.47
N ASP A 50 8.09 -2.90 21.73
CA ASP A 50 7.95 -1.64 22.49
C ASP A 50 8.79 -0.51 21.87
N GLU A 51 10.00 -0.79 21.39
CA GLU A 51 10.83 0.23 20.71
C GLU A 51 10.20 0.71 19.40
N VAL A 52 9.62 -0.20 18.61
CA VAL A 52 8.89 0.17 17.40
C VAL A 52 7.64 0.98 17.76
N LEU A 53 6.87 0.57 18.76
CA LEU A 53 5.70 1.31 19.21
C LEU A 53 6.05 2.72 19.70
N ASP A 54 7.11 2.87 20.50
CA ASP A 54 7.60 4.16 20.98
C ASP A 54 7.94 5.10 19.81
N TYR A 55 8.54 4.59 18.74
CA TYR A 55 8.80 5.37 17.51
C TYR A 55 7.51 5.81 16.81
N LEU A 56 6.48 4.96 16.81
CA LEU A 56 5.19 5.26 16.21
C LEU A 56 4.28 6.14 17.09
N GLU A 57 4.57 6.31 18.37
CA GLU A 57 3.84 7.27 19.22
C GLU A 57 4.13 8.73 18.83
N GLU A 58 5.21 8.99 18.09
CA GLU A 58 5.55 10.33 17.60
C GLU A 58 4.72 10.74 16.37
N GLU A 59 4.44 12.04 16.25
CA GLU A 59 3.80 12.63 15.08
C GLU A 59 4.86 13.18 14.11
N PRO A 60 4.80 12.87 12.79
CA PRO A 60 3.70 12.23 12.07
C PRO A 60 3.77 10.69 11.94
N GLN A 61 4.72 10.03 12.62
CA GLN A 61 5.08 8.63 12.41
C GLN A 61 3.89 7.68 12.58
N GLY A 62 3.17 7.78 13.70
CA GLY A 62 2.01 6.94 13.96
C GLY A 62 0.92 7.05 12.90
N GLN A 63 0.65 8.27 12.42
CA GLN A 63 -0.35 8.52 11.38
C GLN A 63 0.06 7.88 10.05
N MET A 64 1.35 7.95 9.70
CA MET A 64 1.87 7.39 8.46
C MET A 64 1.81 5.85 8.47
N ALA A 65 2.29 5.23 9.55
CA ALA A 65 2.19 3.78 9.73
C ALA A 65 0.73 3.30 9.72
N HIS A 66 -0.14 3.96 10.50
CA HIS A 66 -1.57 3.64 10.52
C HIS A 66 -2.20 3.74 9.13
N SER A 67 -1.91 4.81 8.37
CA SER A 67 -2.45 4.99 7.02
C SER A 67 -1.99 3.88 6.07
N HIS A 68 -0.72 3.48 6.17
CA HIS A 68 -0.15 2.41 5.36
C HIS A 68 -0.76 1.04 5.67
N VAL A 69 -0.83 0.67 6.96
CA VAL A 69 -1.46 -0.58 7.42
C VAL A 69 -2.96 -0.60 7.10
N PHE A 70 -3.65 0.53 7.31
CA PHE A 70 -5.07 0.64 6.97
C PHE A 70 -5.32 0.36 5.49
N GLU A 71 -4.52 0.93 4.59
CA GLU A 71 -4.70 0.70 3.14
C GLU A 71 -4.44 -0.74 2.74
N HIS A 72 -3.42 -1.37 3.32
CA HIS A 72 -3.18 -2.79 3.13
C HIS A 72 -4.41 -3.58 3.59
N PHE A 73 -4.78 -3.45 4.86
CA PHE A 73 -5.94 -4.12 5.46
C PHE A 73 -7.20 -4.01 4.61
N VAL A 74 -7.58 -2.80 4.19
CA VAL A 74 -8.86 -2.65 3.47
C VAL A 74 -8.85 -3.22 2.06
N THR A 75 -7.67 -3.42 1.47
CA THR A 75 -7.53 -3.89 0.07
C THR A 75 -7.14 -5.35 -0.06
N THR A 76 -6.51 -5.95 0.96
CA THR A 76 -6.02 -7.34 0.92
C THR A 76 -6.84 -8.29 1.79
N GLU A 77 -7.23 -7.88 3.01
CA GLU A 77 -7.98 -8.77 3.91
C GLU A 77 -9.38 -9.06 3.39
N THR A 78 -9.74 -10.35 3.39
CA THR A 78 -11.01 -10.84 2.84
C THR A 78 -11.90 -11.49 3.89
N ASN A 79 -13.22 -11.40 3.65
CA ASN A 79 -14.20 -12.18 4.42
C ASN A 79 -14.29 -13.64 3.92
N GLU A 80 -15.19 -14.41 4.52
CA GLU A 80 -15.44 -15.82 4.15
C GLU A 80 -15.90 -16.01 2.68
N ASP A 81 -16.42 -14.96 2.04
CA ASP A 81 -16.86 -14.96 0.64
C ASP A 81 -15.73 -14.56 -0.33
N GLY A 82 -14.53 -14.23 0.17
CA GLY A 82 -13.39 -13.76 -0.61
C GLY A 82 -13.52 -12.31 -1.08
N GLU A 83 -14.48 -11.53 -0.54
CA GLU A 83 -14.57 -10.09 -0.79
C GLU A 83 -13.63 -9.35 0.17
N SER A 84 -12.85 -8.39 -0.34
CA SER A 84 -12.04 -7.54 0.53
C SER A 84 -12.90 -6.62 1.41
N VAL A 85 -12.35 -6.13 2.53
CA VAL A 85 -13.04 -5.20 3.43
C VAL A 85 -13.63 -4.00 2.66
N LEU A 86 -12.85 -3.44 1.73
CA LEU A 86 -13.27 -2.32 0.91
C LEU A 86 -14.39 -2.71 -0.06
N GLN A 87 -14.32 -3.89 -0.67
CA GLN A 87 -15.38 -4.39 -1.55
C GLN A 87 -16.69 -4.61 -0.79
N GLU A 88 -16.63 -5.23 0.39
CA GLU A 88 -17.81 -5.41 1.24
C GLU A 88 -18.40 -4.05 1.65
N PHE A 89 -17.56 -3.11 2.09
CA PHE A 89 -17.98 -1.76 2.45
C PHE A 89 -18.67 -1.07 1.27
N MET A 90 -18.06 -1.12 0.08
CA MET A 90 -18.62 -0.51 -1.13
C MET A 90 -19.98 -1.13 -1.48
N ARG A 91 -20.11 -2.45 -1.41
CA ARG A 91 -21.38 -3.17 -1.62
C ARG A 91 -22.45 -2.77 -0.61
N ALA A 92 -22.10 -2.67 0.67
CA ALA A 92 -23.04 -2.39 1.74
C ALA A 92 -23.49 -0.93 1.81
N ARG A 93 -22.62 0.02 1.41
CA ARG A 93 -22.82 1.46 1.69
C ARG A 93 -22.77 2.38 0.49
N VAL A 94 -22.08 2.00 -0.58
CA VAL A 94 -21.65 2.95 -1.63
C VAL A 94 -22.33 2.69 -2.98
N GLN A 95 -22.82 1.47 -3.24
CA GLN A 95 -23.53 1.13 -4.50
C GLN A 95 -24.77 2.00 -4.80
N GLN A 96 -25.30 2.75 -3.83
CA GLN A 96 -26.40 3.71 -4.07
C GLN A 96 -25.92 5.04 -4.69
N GLU A 97 -24.61 5.26 -4.79
CA GLU A 97 -23.96 6.49 -5.22
C GLU A 97 -23.06 6.30 -6.46
N GLU A 98 -23.35 5.33 -7.34
CA GLU A 98 -22.61 4.87 -8.56
C GLU A 98 -21.95 5.93 -9.49
N LYS A 99 -22.07 7.22 -9.22
CA LYS A 99 -21.48 8.33 -9.99
C LYS A 99 -20.77 9.38 -9.14
N SER A 100 -20.65 9.19 -7.82
CA SER A 100 -19.88 10.11 -6.98
C SER A 100 -18.38 9.91 -7.21
N PHE A 101 -17.60 10.96 -6.97
CA PHE A 101 -16.16 10.87 -7.11
C PHE A 101 -15.56 9.96 -6.03
N ALA A 102 -16.18 9.90 -4.84
CA ALA A 102 -15.77 8.99 -3.80
C ALA A 102 -15.89 7.52 -4.22
N CYS A 103 -16.96 7.14 -4.93
CA CYS A 103 -17.09 5.78 -5.47
C CYS A 103 -15.95 5.45 -6.42
N GLN A 104 -15.67 6.35 -7.36
CA GLN A 104 -14.58 6.18 -8.34
C GLN A 104 -13.22 6.09 -7.64
N TYR A 105 -13.02 6.87 -6.57
CA TYR A 105 -11.81 6.82 -5.77
C TYR A 105 -11.67 5.48 -5.05
N LEU A 106 -12.73 4.97 -4.41
CA LEU A 106 -12.69 3.68 -3.73
C LEU A 106 -12.53 2.51 -4.71
N GLU A 107 -13.17 2.58 -5.87
CA GLU A 107 -12.96 1.62 -6.97
C GLU A 107 -11.49 1.61 -7.41
N ALA A 108 -10.91 2.78 -7.68
CA ALA A 108 -9.50 2.90 -8.01
C ALA A 108 -8.59 2.39 -6.88
N LEU A 109 -8.92 2.67 -5.62
CA LEU A 109 -8.19 2.17 -4.45
C LEU A 109 -8.23 0.63 -4.39
N SER A 110 -9.41 0.02 -4.58
CA SER A 110 -9.57 -1.44 -4.59
C SER A 110 -8.82 -2.16 -5.72
N GLN A 111 -8.58 -1.48 -6.83
CA GLN A 111 -7.89 -2.03 -7.99
C GLN A 111 -6.39 -1.72 -8.01
N SER A 112 -5.96 -0.78 -7.16
CA SER A 112 -4.56 -0.39 -7.06
C SER A 112 -3.71 -1.48 -6.40
N ARG A 113 -2.39 -1.36 -6.56
CA ARG A 113 -1.40 -2.16 -5.82
C ARG A 113 -0.40 -1.23 -5.14
N LEU A 114 0.08 -1.63 -3.98
CA LEU A 114 1.19 -0.95 -3.31
C LEU A 114 2.44 -1.09 -4.18
N GLY A 115 3.20 -0.02 -4.31
CA GLY A 115 4.47 -0.05 -5.02
C GLY A 115 5.43 1.03 -4.55
N LEU A 116 6.68 0.90 -5.00
CA LEU A 116 7.74 1.88 -4.78
C LEU A 116 7.87 2.78 -6.00
N TRP A 117 7.78 4.09 -5.80
CA TRP A 117 7.75 5.09 -6.87
C TRP A 117 8.94 6.03 -6.77
N GLU A 118 9.80 6.03 -7.79
CA GLU A 118 10.88 7.00 -7.88
C GLU A 118 10.38 8.30 -8.53
N VAL A 119 10.83 9.44 -8.00
CA VAL A 119 10.54 10.75 -8.60
C VAL A 119 11.54 11.05 -9.71
N VAL A 120 11.07 11.02 -10.96
CA VAL A 120 11.89 11.27 -12.15
C VAL A 120 11.78 12.71 -12.66
N GLY A 121 10.75 13.45 -12.23
CA GLY A 121 10.51 14.82 -12.62
C GLY A 121 9.71 15.61 -11.60
N LYS A 122 9.93 16.93 -11.55
CA LYS A 122 9.24 17.85 -10.64
C LYS A 122 8.74 19.06 -11.42
N THR A 123 7.44 19.30 -11.43
CA THR A 123 6.81 20.39 -12.17
C THR A 123 5.74 21.08 -11.32
N GLY A 124 6.09 22.20 -10.69
CA GLY A 124 5.14 22.99 -9.90
C GLY A 124 4.57 22.22 -8.70
N GLN A 125 3.28 21.89 -8.76
CA GLN A 125 2.55 21.14 -7.72
C GLN A 125 2.31 19.67 -8.14
N SER A 126 3.18 19.16 -9.00
CA SER A 126 3.10 17.79 -9.49
C SER A 126 4.49 17.19 -9.64
N VAL A 127 4.55 15.88 -9.54
CA VAL A 127 5.75 15.10 -9.77
C VAL A 127 5.47 14.04 -10.82
N ASP A 128 6.47 13.80 -11.65
CA ASP A 128 6.47 12.66 -12.57
C ASP A 128 7.16 11.51 -11.82
N VAL A 129 6.43 10.42 -11.63
CA VAL A 129 6.89 9.25 -10.88
C VAL A 129 6.88 8.02 -11.77
N ARG A 130 7.82 7.12 -11.53
CA ARG A 130 7.90 5.82 -12.20
C ARG A 130 7.98 4.74 -11.15
N GLN A 131 7.25 3.64 -11.36
CA GLN A 131 7.36 2.49 -10.47
C GLN A 131 8.77 1.89 -10.60
N LEU A 132 9.44 1.71 -9.47
CA LEU A 132 10.76 1.11 -9.39
C LEU A 132 10.67 -0.36 -9.83
N GLY A 133 11.67 -0.83 -10.58
CA GLY A 133 11.66 -2.18 -11.17
C GLY A 133 10.78 -2.35 -12.41
N SER A 134 9.95 -1.36 -12.75
CA SER A 134 9.07 -1.43 -13.93
C SER A 134 9.66 -0.76 -15.16
N ALA A 135 9.31 -1.30 -16.34
CA ALA A 135 9.59 -0.70 -17.65
C ALA A 135 8.51 0.31 -18.07
N GLU A 136 7.47 0.51 -17.25
CA GLU A 136 6.36 1.41 -17.54
C GLU A 136 6.79 2.89 -17.60
N PRO A 137 6.07 3.69 -18.41
CA PRO A 137 6.33 5.12 -18.49
C PRO A 137 6.03 5.82 -17.15
N ALA A 138 6.71 6.94 -16.91
CA ALA A 138 6.40 7.77 -15.77
C ALA A 138 4.99 8.38 -15.87
N VAL A 139 4.26 8.39 -14.76
CA VAL A 139 2.95 9.00 -14.62
C VAL A 139 3.06 10.29 -13.81
N ARG A 140 2.19 11.26 -14.12
CA ARG A 140 2.17 12.53 -13.39
C ARG A 140 1.16 12.48 -12.26
N VAL A 141 1.63 12.65 -11.04
CA VAL A 141 0.81 12.67 -9.83
C VAL A 141 0.82 14.06 -9.17
N SER A 142 -0.31 14.42 -8.58
CA SER A 142 -0.46 15.68 -7.84
C SER A 142 0.16 15.55 -6.45
N LEU A 143 1.35 16.12 -6.25
CA LEU A 143 2.07 16.14 -4.97
C LEU A 143 2.99 17.36 -4.94
N ASP A 144 3.11 18.01 -3.77
CA ASP A 144 3.94 19.22 -3.62
C ASP A 144 5.44 18.90 -3.79
N ALA A 145 5.91 19.05 -5.03
CA ALA A 145 7.24 18.64 -5.47
C ALA A 145 8.39 19.31 -4.72
N GLY A 146 8.14 20.48 -4.11
CA GLY A 146 9.14 21.25 -3.37
C GLY A 146 9.61 20.58 -2.08
N LYS A 147 8.83 19.62 -1.54
CA LYS A 147 9.09 18.98 -0.25
C LYS A 147 9.71 17.60 -0.34
N ILE A 148 9.77 17.03 -1.54
CA ILE A 148 10.27 15.67 -1.73
C ILE A 148 11.79 15.73 -1.93
N PRO A 149 12.61 15.04 -1.13
CA PRO A 149 14.03 14.85 -1.41
C PRO A 149 14.26 14.19 -2.78
N ALA A 150 15.48 14.28 -3.32
CA ALA A 150 15.82 13.69 -4.63
C ALA A 150 16.22 12.21 -4.54
N ASN A 151 16.55 11.73 -3.33
CA ASN A 151 17.09 10.40 -3.04
C ASN A 151 16.07 9.49 -2.32
N ILE A 152 14.78 9.82 -2.38
CA ILE A 152 13.73 8.98 -1.82
C ILE A 152 12.84 8.40 -2.92
N CYS A 153 12.40 7.18 -2.70
CA CYS A 153 11.23 6.59 -3.31
C CYS A 153 10.01 6.81 -2.40
N ILE A 154 8.82 6.68 -2.96
CA ILE A 154 7.55 6.77 -2.22
C ILE A 154 6.91 5.40 -2.27
N ALA A 155 6.76 4.73 -1.13
CA ALA A 155 5.92 3.54 -1.01
C ALA A 155 4.46 3.99 -0.88
N SER A 156 3.66 3.75 -1.91
CA SER A 156 2.24 4.12 -1.95
C SER A 156 1.51 3.46 -3.12
N ARG A 157 0.18 3.57 -3.14
CA ARG A 157 -0.66 3.20 -4.28
C ARG A 157 -0.85 4.41 -5.18
N VAL A 158 -0.68 4.24 -6.49
CA VAL A 158 -1.12 5.24 -7.47
C VAL A 158 -2.51 4.85 -7.95
N LEU A 159 -3.44 5.80 -7.84
CA LEU A 159 -4.83 5.62 -8.21
C LEU A 159 -5.10 6.25 -9.56
N ASP A 160 -5.67 5.47 -10.48
CA ASP A 160 -6.12 5.93 -11.78
C ASP A 160 -7.55 6.44 -11.69
N LEU A 161 -7.72 7.75 -11.82
CA LEU A 161 -9.02 8.41 -11.71
C LEU A 161 -9.51 8.90 -13.08
N PRO A 162 -10.84 9.12 -13.24
CA PRO A 162 -11.39 9.60 -14.51
C PRO A 162 -10.75 10.90 -14.98
N GLY A 163 -10.49 10.98 -16.29
CA GLY A 163 -9.88 12.16 -16.92
C GLY A 163 -8.34 12.13 -16.99
N ASP A 164 -7.75 10.93 -16.95
CA ASP A 164 -6.29 10.71 -16.93
C ASP A 164 -5.61 11.40 -15.73
N GLU A 165 -6.32 11.45 -14.60
CA GLU A 165 -5.80 11.99 -13.35
C GLU A 165 -5.20 10.87 -12.51
N HIS A 166 -3.95 11.04 -12.09
CA HIS A 166 -3.30 10.12 -11.15
C HIS A 166 -3.05 10.84 -9.82
N VAL A 167 -3.33 10.13 -8.73
CA VAL A 167 -3.03 10.60 -7.37
C VAL A 167 -2.39 9.48 -6.58
N PHE A 168 -1.55 9.83 -5.61
CA PHE A 168 -1.21 8.87 -4.57
C PHE A 168 -2.42 8.66 -3.65
N SER A 169 -2.51 7.46 -3.09
CA SER A 169 -3.35 7.18 -1.93
C SER A 169 -2.78 7.87 -0.68
N PHE A 170 -3.43 7.71 0.47
CA PHE A 170 -3.07 8.42 1.71
C PHE A 170 -1.96 7.69 2.50
N GLY A 171 -1.83 6.38 2.35
CA GLY A 171 -0.72 5.57 2.86
C GLY A 171 0.54 5.82 2.04
N MET A 172 1.32 6.84 2.43
CA MET A 172 2.60 7.18 1.81
C MET A 172 3.74 7.07 2.82
N LEU A 173 4.74 6.24 2.53
CA LEU A 173 5.99 6.17 3.28
C LEU A 173 7.16 6.63 2.39
N PRO A 174 7.98 7.61 2.82
CA PRO A 174 9.22 7.95 2.15
C PRO A 174 10.28 6.90 2.47
N ILE A 175 10.82 6.24 1.44
CA ILE A 175 11.83 5.20 1.56
C ILE A 175 13.13 5.67 0.91
N GLU A 176 14.27 5.45 1.54
CA GLU A 176 15.57 5.73 0.95
C GLU A 176 15.72 4.93 -0.33
N ARG A 177 16.30 5.54 -1.36
CA ARG A 177 16.40 4.89 -2.66
C ARG A 177 17.12 3.53 -2.59
N SER A 178 18.18 3.42 -1.78
CA SER A 178 18.92 2.17 -1.59
C SER A 178 18.03 1.08 -1.00
N GLU A 179 17.31 1.38 0.07
CA GLU A 179 16.38 0.42 0.69
C GLU A 179 15.28 0.00 -0.29
N ALA A 180 14.72 0.96 -1.05
CA ALA A 180 13.73 0.65 -2.07
C ALA A 180 14.29 -0.27 -3.17
N GLU A 181 15.54 -0.08 -3.58
CA GLU A 181 16.21 -0.96 -4.56
C GLU A 181 16.46 -2.37 -3.97
N ASP A 182 16.82 -2.46 -2.68
CA ASP A 182 17.01 -3.72 -1.97
C ASP A 182 15.69 -4.51 -1.82
N ILE A 183 14.58 -3.82 -1.50
CA ILE A 183 13.24 -4.43 -1.44
C ILE A 183 12.87 -5.04 -2.81
N ILE A 184 13.05 -4.29 -3.91
CA ILE A 184 12.74 -4.81 -5.25
C ILE A 184 13.60 -6.03 -5.58
N ALA A 185 14.90 -6.00 -5.27
CA ALA A 185 15.79 -7.13 -5.51
C ALA A 185 15.37 -8.36 -4.69
N TYR A 186 14.94 -8.18 -3.45
CA TYR A 186 14.43 -9.24 -2.60
C TYR A 186 13.14 -9.86 -3.16
N LEU A 187 12.17 -9.03 -3.55
CA LEU A 187 10.91 -9.51 -4.16
C LEU A 187 11.16 -10.26 -5.47
N GLU A 188 12.11 -9.81 -6.31
CA GLU A 188 12.51 -10.53 -7.51
C GLU A 188 13.13 -11.91 -7.20
N GLN A 189 13.91 -12.00 -6.12
CA GLN A 189 14.46 -13.28 -5.65
C GLN A 189 13.34 -14.22 -5.19
N VAL A 190 12.45 -13.76 -4.31
CA VAL A 190 11.32 -14.57 -3.79
C VAL A 190 10.46 -15.08 -4.94
N ARG A 191 10.14 -14.22 -5.92
CA ARG A 191 9.42 -14.61 -7.13
C ARG A 191 10.13 -15.76 -7.87
N GLY A 192 11.44 -15.67 -8.02
CA GLY A 192 12.26 -16.72 -8.64
C GLY A 192 12.17 -18.04 -7.90
N GLU A 193 12.29 -18.01 -6.57
CA GLU A 193 12.23 -19.19 -5.70
C GLU A 193 10.84 -19.86 -5.75
N MET A 194 9.76 -19.08 -5.73
CA MET A 194 8.39 -19.61 -5.85
C MET A 194 8.15 -20.27 -7.22
N LEU A 195 8.65 -19.68 -8.30
CA LEU A 195 8.55 -20.26 -9.65
C LEU A 195 9.36 -21.56 -9.77
N GLU A 196 10.54 -21.63 -9.16
CA GLU A 196 11.36 -22.85 -9.12
C GLU A 196 10.68 -23.95 -8.30
N ALA A 197 10.11 -23.60 -7.14
CA ALA A 197 9.36 -24.54 -6.30
C ALA A 197 8.15 -25.12 -7.03
N ALA A 198 7.37 -24.27 -7.72
CA ALA A 198 6.21 -24.69 -8.50
C ALA A 198 6.57 -25.61 -9.69
N GLN A 199 7.80 -25.52 -10.21
CA GLN A 199 8.31 -26.41 -11.26
C GLN A 199 8.94 -27.70 -10.71
N GLY A 200 9.33 -27.71 -9.43
CA GLY A 200 10.07 -28.79 -8.77
C GLY A 200 9.19 -29.85 -8.10
N GLU A 201 7.90 -29.60 -7.89
CA GLU A 201 6.99 -30.57 -7.26
C GLU A 201 6.49 -31.66 -8.23
N ASP A 202 6.54 -32.91 -7.77
CA ASP A 202 6.32 -34.17 -8.47
C ASP A 202 5.10 -34.21 -9.44
N GLY A 203 5.28 -33.73 -10.66
CA GLY A 203 4.41 -34.03 -11.81
C GLY A 203 2.96 -33.55 -11.71
N GLN A 204 2.62 -32.73 -10.70
CA GLN A 204 1.38 -31.98 -10.66
C GLN A 204 1.57 -30.68 -11.43
N ALA A 205 0.95 -30.60 -12.61
CA ALA A 205 0.85 -29.35 -13.33
C ALA A 205 -0.16 -28.46 -12.58
N TYR A 206 0.34 -27.57 -11.73
CA TYR A 206 -0.42 -26.43 -11.26
C TYR A 206 -0.73 -25.52 -12.46
N ASP A 207 -1.91 -24.90 -12.46
CA ASP A 207 -2.24 -23.93 -13.50
C ASP A 207 -1.30 -22.73 -13.38
N ALA A 208 -0.83 -22.22 -14.51
CA ALA A 208 0.08 -21.07 -14.52
C ALA A 208 -0.61 -19.82 -13.95
N GLU A 209 -1.92 -19.71 -14.13
CA GLU A 209 -2.75 -18.64 -13.57
C GLU A 209 -2.81 -18.73 -12.04
N ASP A 210 -3.00 -19.93 -11.48
CA ASP A 210 -3.02 -20.14 -10.03
C ASP A 210 -1.65 -19.85 -9.38
N ILE A 211 -0.56 -20.25 -10.04
CA ILE A 211 0.80 -19.94 -9.56
C ILE A 211 1.04 -18.43 -9.56
N GLU A 212 0.69 -17.73 -10.65
CA GLU A 212 0.91 -16.28 -10.72
C GLU A 212 0.04 -15.56 -9.69
N ALA A 213 -1.21 -15.96 -9.48
CA ALA A 213 -2.07 -15.37 -8.45
C ALA A 213 -1.48 -15.53 -7.04
N ALA A 214 -0.97 -16.72 -6.70
CA ALA A 214 -0.32 -16.96 -5.41
C ALA A 214 0.98 -16.15 -5.25
N ILE A 215 1.76 -15.99 -6.32
CA ILE A 215 2.95 -15.12 -6.33
C ILE A 215 2.55 -13.67 -6.11
N GLU A 216 1.52 -13.18 -6.81
CA GLU A 216 1.07 -11.80 -6.70
C GLU A 216 0.55 -11.47 -5.30
N GLU A 217 -0.15 -12.42 -4.66
CA GLU A 217 -0.62 -12.32 -3.27
C GLU A 217 0.57 -12.21 -2.30
N GLU A 218 1.49 -13.19 -2.33
CA GLU A 218 2.67 -13.22 -1.46
C GLU A 218 3.56 -11.98 -1.62
N LEU A 219 3.84 -11.57 -2.86
CA LEU A 219 4.66 -10.39 -3.12
C LEU A 219 3.96 -9.10 -2.70
N GLY A 220 2.62 -9.07 -2.68
CA GLY A 220 1.83 -7.96 -2.17
C GLY A 220 2.02 -7.78 -0.66
N ASP A 221 1.97 -8.88 0.08
CA ASP A 221 2.16 -8.89 1.53
C ASP A 221 3.60 -8.57 1.92
N LEU A 222 4.58 -9.15 1.21
CA LEU A 222 5.99 -8.82 1.40
C LEU A 222 6.28 -7.36 1.06
N MET A 223 5.73 -6.80 -0.03
CA MET A 223 5.88 -5.37 -0.33
C MET A 223 5.37 -4.50 0.82
N PHE A 224 4.24 -4.86 1.43
CA PHE A 224 3.71 -4.16 2.59
C PHE A 224 4.65 -4.25 3.81
N GLN A 225 5.06 -5.47 4.19
CA GLN A 225 5.92 -5.71 5.34
C GLN A 225 7.28 -5.02 5.19
N GLU A 226 7.93 -5.17 4.03
CA GLU A 226 9.26 -4.65 3.75
C GLU A 226 9.26 -3.12 3.67
N THR A 227 8.23 -2.49 3.07
CA THR A 227 8.18 -1.02 3.00
C THR A 227 7.90 -0.37 4.35
N LEU A 228 7.08 -0.99 5.21
CA LEU A 228 6.90 -0.54 6.58
C LEU A 228 8.19 -0.71 7.40
N THR A 229 8.82 -1.88 7.29
CA THR A 229 10.05 -2.23 8.01
C THR A 229 11.21 -1.29 7.66
N ALA A 230 11.47 -1.09 6.37
CA ALA A 230 12.47 -0.15 5.89
C ALA A 230 12.19 1.25 6.42
N TRP A 231 10.95 1.73 6.30
CA TRP A 231 10.58 3.07 6.78
C TRP A 231 10.80 3.25 8.29
N VAL A 232 10.46 2.25 9.10
CA VAL A 232 10.74 2.25 10.55
C VAL A 232 12.23 2.24 10.80
N GLY A 233 12.99 1.38 10.10
CA GLY A 233 14.44 1.25 10.21
C GLY A 233 15.19 2.58 10.05
N GLN A 234 14.84 3.36 9.04
CA GLN A 234 15.39 4.72 8.81
C GLN A 234 15.28 5.64 10.05
N GLY A 235 14.28 5.42 10.92
CA GLY A 235 14.10 6.17 12.15
C GLY A 235 15.15 5.88 13.23
N PHE A 236 15.79 4.72 13.17
CA PHE A 236 16.76 4.24 14.16
C PHE A 236 18.22 4.36 13.71
N GLU A 237 18.50 4.73 12.46
CA GLU A 237 19.86 4.86 11.91
C GLU A 237 20.62 6.14 12.35
N THR A 238 20.30 6.72 13.51
CA THR A 238 20.88 8.00 13.99
C THR A 238 22.03 7.89 14.98
#